data_AF-A0A6B3HBK3-F1
#
_entry.id   AF-A0A6B3HBK3-F1
#
_cell.length_a   1.000
_cell.length_b   1.000
_cell.length_c   1.000
_cell.angle_alpha   90.00
_cell.angle_beta   90.00
_cell.angle_gamma   90.00
#
_symmetry.space_group_name_H-M   'P 1'
#
loop_
_entity.id
_entity.type
_entity.pdbx_description
1 polymer ?
#
loop_
_entity_poly.entity_id
_entity_poly.type
_entity_poly.pdbx_seq_one_letter_code
_entity_poly.pdbx_strand_id
1 'polypeptide(L)' 'LLEGVMAATAERRDFRVVGPDETASNRLQALYRATGKAWQAQTLPTDEHLARDGRVMEVLSEHLCQGW' A
#
# COMPACT_ATOMS: atom_id res chain seq x y z
N LEU A 1 5.03 -1.16 14.09
CA LEU A 1 6.26 -0.44 13.66
C LEU A 1 6.05 0.26 12.31
N LEU A 2 5.81 -0.46 11.20
CA LEU A 2 5.67 0.14 9.87
C LEU A 2 4.49 1.14 9.75
N GLU A 3 3.34 0.87 10.40
CA GLU A 3 2.24 1.83 10.49
C GLU A 3 2.69 3.19 11.05
N GLY A 4 3.51 3.18 12.11
CA GLY A 4 4.05 4.40 12.72
C GLY A 4 5.01 5.16 11.80
N VAL A 5 5.87 4.45 11.07
CA VAL A 5 6.75 5.06 10.06
C VAL A 5 5.93 5.66 8.92
N MET A 6 4.90 4.95 8.46
CA MET A 6 3.98 5.42 7.43
C MET A 6 3.27 6.70 7.89
N ALA A 7 2.78 6.74 9.12
CA ALA A 7 2.15 7.93 9.70
C ALA A 7 3.14 9.10 9.85
N ALA A 8 4.34 8.86 10.40
CA ALA A 8 5.35 9.89 10.60
C ALA A 8 5.89 10.51 9.30
N THR A 9 5.73 9.82 8.17
CA THR A 9 6.15 10.28 6.83
C THR A 9 4.98 10.77 5.97
N ALA A 10 3.78 10.98 6.54
CA ALA A 10 2.58 11.31 5.78
C ALA A 10 2.70 12.61 4.94
N GLU A 11 3.36 13.64 5.46
CA GLU A 11 3.60 14.90 4.73
C GLU A 11 4.71 14.74 3.67
N ARG A 12 5.85 14.17 4.07
CA ARG A 12 7.05 14.06 3.21
C ARG A 12 6.91 13.00 2.12
N ARG A 13 6.07 11.99 2.34
CA ARG A 13 5.69 10.91 1.41
C ARG A 13 6.87 10.15 0.78
N ASP A 14 7.97 10.01 1.51
CA ASP A 14 9.21 9.39 1.05
C ASP A 14 9.42 7.95 1.54
N PHE A 15 8.39 7.36 2.15
CA PHE A 15 8.34 5.94 2.49
C PHE A 15 7.14 5.27 1.82
N ARG A 16 7.39 4.11 1.21
CA ARG A 16 6.40 3.26 0.54
C ARG A 16 6.62 1.80 0.94
N VAL A 17 5.55 1.01 0.83
CA VAL A 17 5.61 -0.45 0.92
C VAL A 17 5.14 -1.01 -0.41
N VAL A 18 5.88 -1.97 -0.95
CA VAL A 18 5.59 -2.67 -2.20
C VAL A 18 5.38 -4.15 -1.88
N GLY A 19 4.43 -4.82 -2.53
CA GLY A 19 4.16 -6.23 -2.30
C GLY A 19 3.42 -6.89 -3.46
N PRO A 20 3.69 -8.16 -3.78
CA PRO A 20 3.09 -8.84 -4.91
C PRO A 20 1.66 -9.32 -4.60
N ASP A 21 0.76 -8.42 -4.19
CA ASP A 21 -0.59 -8.75 -3.67
C ASP A 21 -0.59 -9.59 -2.39
N GLU A 22 0.43 -9.39 -1.55
CA GLU A 22 0.66 -10.20 -0.34
C GLU A 22 0.82 -9.36 0.93
N THR A 23 0.59 -8.04 0.91
CA THR A 23 0.82 -7.18 2.10
C THR A 23 -0.01 -7.64 3.29
N ALA A 24 -1.29 -7.94 3.07
CA ALA A 24 -2.17 -8.46 4.12
C ALA A 24 -1.80 -9.89 4.53
N SER A 25 -1.52 -10.77 3.57
CA SER A 25 -1.11 -12.16 3.81
C SER A 25 0.16 -12.25 4.67
N ASN A 26 1.09 -11.32 4.46
CA ASN A 26 2.33 -11.16 5.24
C ASN A 26 2.13 -10.40 6.56
N ARG A 27 0.88 -10.22 7.00
CA ARG A 27 0.50 -9.61 8.28
C ARG A 27 0.88 -8.14 8.42
N LEU A 28 0.96 -7.39 7.31
CA LEU A 28 1.30 -5.96 7.27
C LEU A 28 0.07 -5.05 7.07
N GLN A 29 -1.14 -5.58 7.17
CA GLN A 29 -2.41 -4.84 6.99
C GLN A 29 -2.61 -3.66 7.95
N ALA A 30 -1.84 -3.57 9.04
CA ALA A 30 -1.84 -2.40 9.91
C ALA A 30 -1.48 -1.09 9.16
N LEU A 31 -0.74 -1.19 8.04
CA LEU A 31 -0.47 -0.07 7.13
C LEU A 31 -1.76 0.61 6.62
N TYR A 32 -2.84 -0.14 6.47
CA TYR A 32 -4.12 0.35 5.95
C TYR A 32 -4.82 1.36 6.87
N ARG A 33 -4.34 1.50 8.12
CA ARG A 33 -4.80 2.54 9.05
C ARG A 33 -4.11 3.89 8.81
N ALA A 34 -2.92 3.89 8.20
CA ALA A 34 -2.11 5.09 7.96
C ALA A 34 -2.10 5.53 6.48
N THR A 35 -2.49 4.66 5.55
CA THR A 35 -2.58 4.95 4.10
C THR A 35 -3.44 3.89 3.41
N GLY A 36 -3.91 4.15 2.18
CA GLY A 36 -4.49 3.10 1.32
C GLY A 36 -3.47 2.40 0.40
N LYS A 37 -3.96 1.39 -0.30
CA LYS A 37 -3.36 0.76 -1.48
C LYS A 37 -3.51 1.69 -2.69
N ALA A 38 -2.40 2.03 -3.32
CA ALA A 38 -2.37 2.90 -4.49
C ALA A 38 -3.15 2.24 -5.64
N TRP A 39 -4.19 2.92 -6.14
CA TRP A 39 -5.06 2.35 -7.16
C TRP A 39 -5.55 3.41 -8.13
N GLN A 40 -5.32 3.20 -9.43
CA GLN A 40 -5.69 4.15 -10.48
C GLN A 40 -6.82 3.67 -11.41
N ALA A 41 -7.30 2.43 -11.25
CA ALA A 41 -8.41 1.90 -12.05
C ALA A 41 -9.78 2.15 -11.39
N GLN A 42 -10.85 1.60 -11.96
CA GLN A 42 -12.18 1.63 -11.35
C GLN A 42 -12.18 0.89 -10.01
N THR A 43 -12.99 1.34 -9.06
CA THR A 43 -13.27 0.63 -7.81
C THR A 43 -14.67 0.03 -7.84
N LEU A 44 -14.83 -1.13 -7.24
CA LEU A 44 -16.08 -1.85 -7.04
C LEU A 44 -16.56 -1.68 -5.59
N PRO A 45 -17.86 -1.89 -5.29
CA PRO A 45 -18.38 -1.80 -3.93
C PRO A 45 -17.74 -2.77 -2.92
N THR A 46 -17.11 -3.84 -3.41
CA THR A 46 -16.40 -4.84 -2.61
C THR A 46 -14.94 -4.52 -2.35
N ASP A 47 -14.40 -3.47 -2.98
CA ASP A 47 -12.99 -3.14 -2.84
C ASP A 47 -12.71 -2.45 -1.51
N GLU A 48 -11.64 -2.88 -0.84
CA GLU A 48 -11.25 -2.38 0.46
C GLU A 48 -9.88 -1.70 0.41
N HIS A 49 -9.75 -0.63 1.21
CA HIS A 49 -8.50 0.07 1.48
C HIS A 49 -7.81 0.66 0.23
N LEU A 50 -8.51 0.84 -0.89
CA LEU A 50 -8.00 1.50 -2.09
C LEU A 50 -7.99 3.02 -1.94
N ALA A 51 -6.92 3.68 -2.39
CA ALA A 51 -6.81 5.13 -2.44
C ALA A 51 -6.01 5.59 -3.67
N ARG A 52 -6.42 6.70 -4.29
CA ARG A 52 -5.71 7.30 -5.45
C ARG A 52 -4.29 7.75 -5.09
N ASP A 53 -4.06 8.11 -3.83
CA ASP A 53 -2.81 8.62 -3.30
C ASP A 53 -2.16 7.66 -2.28
N GLY A 54 -2.58 6.39 -2.30
CA GLY A 54 -2.06 5.34 -1.45
C GLY A 54 -0.53 5.17 -1.56
N ARG A 55 0.08 4.65 -0.49
CA ARG A 55 1.53 4.41 -0.38
C ARG A 55 1.89 2.94 -0.13
N VAL A 56 0.89 2.06 -0.16
CA VAL A 56 1.09 0.62 -0.36
C VAL A 56 0.86 0.32 -1.83
N MET A 57 1.86 -0.22 -2.53
CA MET A 57 1.82 -0.51 -3.95
C MET A 57 1.71 -2.02 -4.14
N GLU A 58 0.63 -2.50 -4.75
CA GLU A 58 0.42 -3.93 -4.99
C GLU A 58 0.10 -4.23 -6.44
N VAL A 59 0.80 -5.24 -6.96
CA VAL A 59 0.57 -5.86 -8.27
C VAL A 59 1.13 -7.26 -8.17
N LEU A 60 0.43 -8.29 -8.68
CA LEU A 60 0.89 -9.69 -8.63
C LEU A 60 2.08 -9.92 -9.58
N SER A 61 3.22 -9.32 -9.26
CA SER A 61 4.47 -9.37 -10.00
C SER A 61 5.63 -8.95 -9.09
N GLU A 62 6.49 -9.90 -8.77
CA GLU A 62 7.69 -9.69 -7.97
C GLU A 62 8.70 -8.78 -8.70
N HIS A 63 8.77 -8.89 -10.03
CA HIS A 63 9.64 -8.03 -10.85
C HIS A 63 9.25 -6.55 -10.74
N LEU A 64 7.94 -6.24 -10.78
CA LEU A 64 7.48 -4.86 -10.59
C LEU A 64 7.72 -4.40 -9.15
N CYS A 65 7.46 -5.26 -8.16
CA CYS A 65 7.70 -4.93 -6.76
C CYS A 65 9.18 -4.65 -6.46
N GLN A 66 10.10 -5.41 -7.05
CA GLN A 66 11.54 -5.22 -6.86
C GLN A 66 12.12 -4.06 -7.69
N GLY A 67 11.47 -3.71 -8.81
CA GLY A 67 11.89 -2.64 -9.70
C GLY A 67 11.39 -1.25 -9.31
N TRP A 68 10.31 -1.18 -8.53
CA TRP A 68 9.77 0.05 -7.94
C TRP A 68 10.61 0.56 -6.76
#